data_AF-A0A6G3ZFJ9-F1
#
_entry.id   AF-A0A6G3ZFJ9-F1
#
_cell.length_a   1.000
_cell.length_b   1.000
_cell.length_c   1.000
_cell.angle_alpha   90.00
_cell.angle_beta   90.00
_cell.angle_gamma   90.00
#
_symmetry.space_group_name_H-M   'P 1'
#
loop_
_entity.id
_entity.type
_entity.pdbx_description
1 polymer ?
#
loop_
_entity_poly.entity_id
_entity_poly.type
_entity_poly.pdbx_seq_one_letter_code
_entity_poly.pdbx_strand_id
1 'polypeptide(L)'
;MKRRQFGAALATAAFSLGGVVNATTSASAQETEPLQIEDVTVSLGGVTSSVGRVTFSYEDGTMQFQVSDWTMEGADKSLSIAQVSVSADDVSAETYATIRAAMVESFSGRSLSPLLATLAEVDVNPDASVEVVAESVETDGQLVADQIAATGTVGSVVPEGTRALLRDGASLEEVAALGTAEWSELTVQRGSTEFTATDVVMERQGRGITITAPSGSASASGRTFEFSDMSLDLLPPETIPAAHVEFASQVRQLAADGDLSASAVSSAAEDAGVTAENTSEAVRNARFELSFADVTEGGETVVSDFQTSGTLAELLQVLRQRTDAETGDGTEEEQLPMEAVVTNPGTDEPVNYTFRVTGDARNLEPDEDAGGATDEVTDLGEEGTRVEGTVGTGDDRFAFSGELVEEDVPDSIQIEVSER
;
A
#
# COMPACT_ATOMS: atom_id res chain seq x y z
N MET A 1 -15.30 19.10 -30.45
CA MET A 1 -14.76 17.79 -30.04
C MET A 1 -13.79 18.12 -28.92
N LYS A 2 -14.27 18.21 -27.67
CA LYS A 2 -14.57 17.14 -26.68
C LYS A 2 -13.28 16.83 -25.87
N ARG A 3 -12.95 17.60 -24.82
CA ARG A 3 -13.43 17.52 -23.42
C ARG A 3 -13.09 16.20 -22.73
N ARG A 4 -12.03 16.03 -21.91
CA ARG A 4 -11.79 14.90 -20.94
C ARG A 4 -10.57 15.19 -20.04
N GLN A 5 -10.49 14.82 -18.75
CA GLN A 5 -11.08 15.21 -17.47
C GLN A 5 -10.15 14.71 -16.33
N PHE A 6 -9.71 15.62 -15.46
CA PHE A 6 -8.89 15.44 -14.26
C PHE A 6 -9.63 14.75 -13.06
N GLY A 7 -10.70 13.99 -13.34
CA GLY A 7 -11.75 13.64 -12.36
C GLY A 7 -11.50 12.40 -11.51
N ALA A 8 -10.74 11.41 -12.00
CA ALA A 8 -10.52 10.17 -11.25
C ALA A 8 -9.51 10.35 -10.10
N ALA A 9 -8.47 11.16 -10.31
CA ALA A 9 -7.48 11.50 -9.28
C ALA A 9 -8.08 12.30 -8.11
N LEU A 10 -8.96 13.25 -8.43
CA LEU A 10 -9.68 14.03 -7.41
C LEU A 10 -10.72 13.21 -6.67
N ALA A 11 -11.27 12.11 -7.21
CA ALA A 11 -12.20 11.26 -6.48
C ALA A 11 -11.51 10.45 -5.38
N THR A 12 -10.29 9.94 -5.62
CA THR A 12 -9.48 9.25 -4.59
C THR A 12 -9.00 10.23 -3.51
N ALA A 13 -8.58 11.43 -3.92
CA ALA A 13 -8.27 12.53 -3.01
C ALA A 13 -9.51 13.06 -2.24
N ALA A 14 -10.67 13.08 -2.90
CA ALA A 14 -11.93 13.50 -2.30
C ALA A 14 -12.50 12.43 -1.37
N PHE A 15 -12.25 11.15 -1.60
CA PHE A 15 -12.60 10.08 -0.66
C PHE A 15 -11.75 10.14 0.60
N SER A 16 -10.45 10.46 0.50
CA SER A 16 -9.62 10.74 1.67
C SER A 16 -9.98 12.07 2.36
N LEU A 17 -10.44 13.08 1.61
CA LEU A 17 -10.94 14.37 2.14
C LEU A 17 -12.42 14.33 2.58
N GLY A 18 -13.18 13.29 2.25
CA GLY A 18 -14.62 13.16 2.52
C GLY A 18 -14.94 12.65 3.93
N GLY A 19 -13.94 12.10 4.63
CA GLY A 19 -14.04 11.71 6.04
C GLY A 19 -13.55 12.77 7.03
N VAL A 20 -13.25 13.99 6.58
CA VAL A 20 -12.61 15.03 7.40
C VAL A 20 -13.60 15.62 8.40
N VAL A 21 -13.67 15.04 9.60
CA VAL A 21 -14.55 15.51 10.66
C VAL A 21 -14.02 16.78 11.35
N ASN A 22 -12.71 17.08 11.31
CA ASN A 22 -12.16 18.32 11.87
C ASN A 22 -10.81 18.68 11.22
N ALA A 23 -10.82 19.61 10.27
CA ALA A 23 -9.61 20.34 9.87
C ALA A 23 -9.93 21.83 9.88
N THR A 24 -9.15 22.60 10.63
CA THR A 24 -9.22 24.06 10.66
C THR A 24 -8.18 24.62 9.70
N THR A 25 -8.59 25.06 8.51
CA THR A 25 -7.69 25.78 7.60
C THR A 25 -8.25 27.16 7.28
N SER A 26 -7.43 28.18 7.50
CA SER A 26 -7.66 29.55 7.05
C SER A 26 -7.17 29.68 5.60
N ALA A 27 -8.05 29.40 4.64
CA ALA A 27 -7.73 29.54 3.21
C ALA A 27 -7.72 31.04 2.80
N SER A 28 -6.57 31.56 2.38
CA SER A 28 -6.45 32.89 1.76
C SER A 28 -6.83 32.85 0.27
N ALA A 29 -7.51 33.91 -0.17
CA ALA A 29 -8.21 33.99 -1.45
C ALA A 29 -7.42 34.77 -2.51
N GLN A 30 -6.34 34.19 -3.04
CA GLN A 30 -5.80 34.61 -4.35
C GLN A 30 -5.96 33.49 -5.37
N GLU A 31 -6.32 33.86 -6.60
CA GLU A 31 -6.80 32.96 -7.66
C GLU A 31 -5.73 31.99 -8.21
N THR A 32 -4.44 32.25 -7.93
CA THR A 32 -3.31 31.42 -8.39
C THR A 32 -2.44 30.89 -7.26
N GLU A 33 -2.79 31.14 -5.99
CA GLU A 33 -2.04 30.59 -4.86
C GLU A 33 -2.32 29.08 -4.70
N PRO A 34 -1.29 28.27 -4.41
CA PRO A 34 -1.49 26.85 -4.14
C PRO A 34 -2.45 26.68 -2.96
N LEU A 35 -3.40 25.77 -3.10
CA LEU A 35 -4.22 25.34 -1.97
C LEU A 35 -3.43 24.33 -1.15
N GLN A 36 -3.31 24.57 0.15
CA GLN A 36 -2.61 23.68 1.08
C GLN A 36 -3.53 23.32 2.23
N ILE A 37 -3.52 22.04 2.59
CA ILE A 37 -4.21 21.49 3.75
C ILE A 37 -3.19 20.64 4.50
N GLU A 38 -3.11 20.80 5.81
CA GLU A 38 -2.15 20.08 6.66
C GLU A 38 -2.91 19.29 7.73
N ASP A 39 -2.28 18.22 8.21
CA ASP A 39 -2.68 17.40 9.35
C ASP A 39 -4.15 16.95 9.29
N VAL A 40 -4.47 16.20 8.23
CA VAL A 40 -5.80 15.60 8.06
C VAL A 40 -5.81 14.21 8.67
N THR A 41 -6.80 13.89 9.49
CA THR A 41 -6.97 12.55 10.06
C THR A 41 -8.42 12.13 10.01
N VAL A 42 -8.65 10.88 9.60
CA VAL A 42 -9.97 10.26 9.45
C VAL A 42 -9.91 8.85 10.02
N SER A 43 -10.83 8.52 10.93
CA SER A 43 -10.96 7.14 11.43
C SER A 43 -12.25 6.50 10.90
N LEU A 44 -12.12 5.33 10.28
CA LEU A 44 -13.20 4.54 9.68
C LEU A 44 -13.03 3.07 10.08
N GLY A 45 -14.01 2.51 10.81
CA GLY A 45 -14.07 1.06 11.05
C GLY A 45 -12.82 0.45 11.71
N GLY A 46 -12.15 1.19 12.59
CA GLY A 46 -10.92 0.76 13.28
C GLY A 46 -9.61 1.07 12.54
N VAL A 47 -9.68 1.68 11.35
CA VAL A 47 -8.52 2.18 10.61
C VAL A 47 -8.47 3.70 10.70
N THR A 48 -7.29 4.25 11.00
CA THR A 48 -7.01 5.67 10.96
C THR A 48 -6.20 5.97 9.71
N SER A 49 -6.78 6.75 8.79
CA SER A 49 -6.06 7.35 7.67
C SER A 49 -5.60 8.74 8.09
N SER A 50 -4.32 9.04 7.94
CA SER A 50 -3.78 10.38 8.17
C SER A 50 -2.96 10.87 6.99
N VAL A 51 -2.97 12.17 6.78
CA VAL A 51 -2.25 12.85 5.72
C VAL A 51 -1.58 14.07 6.34
N GLY A 52 -0.25 14.11 6.30
CA GLY A 52 0.49 15.27 6.81
C GLY A 52 0.24 16.52 5.98
N ARG A 53 0.24 16.42 4.65
CA ARG A 53 0.02 17.58 3.77
C ARG A 53 -0.64 17.21 2.45
N VAL A 54 -1.55 18.06 2.00
CA VAL A 54 -2.12 18.08 0.65
C VAL A 54 -1.82 19.41 0.00
N THR A 55 -1.26 19.40 -1.21
CA THR A 55 -1.02 20.59 -2.03
C THR A 55 -1.75 20.46 -3.36
N PHE A 56 -2.40 21.54 -3.79
CA PHE A 56 -2.95 21.66 -5.13
C PHE A 56 -2.42 22.95 -5.73
N SER A 57 -1.61 22.82 -6.79
CA SER A 57 -0.83 23.91 -7.38
C SER A 57 -1.01 23.97 -8.90
N TYR A 58 -0.64 25.11 -9.46
CA TYR A 58 -0.65 25.36 -10.89
C TYR A 58 0.56 26.20 -11.28
N GLU A 59 1.37 25.68 -12.21
CA GLU A 59 2.56 26.35 -12.73
C GLU A 59 2.70 26.03 -14.22
N ASP A 60 2.93 27.05 -15.04
CA ASP A 60 3.25 26.93 -16.46
C ASP A 60 2.30 26.03 -17.32
N GLY A 61 1.02 25.97 -16.95
CA GLY A 61 0.04 25.14 -17.66
C GLY A 61 -0.09 23.71 -17.12
N THR A 62 0.69 23.37 -16.11
CA THR A 62 0.61 22.09 -15.40
C THR A 62 -0.13 22.28 -14.08
N MET A 63 -1.13 21.44 -13.86
CA MET A 63 -1.86 21.35 -12.60
C MET A 63 -1.34 20.14 -11.83
N GLN A 64 -0.98 20.33 -10.58
CA GLN A 64 -0.43 19.27 -9.73
C GLN A 64 -1.25 19.13 -8.46
N PHE A 65 -1.62 17.90 -8.15
CA PHE A 65 -2.20 17.50 -6.86
C PHE A 65 -1.20 16.59 -6.15
N GLN A 66 -0.80 16.95 -4.95
CA GLN A 66 0.20 16.22 -4.17
C GLN A 66 -0.32 15.92 -2.77
N VAL A 67 -0.10 14.71 -2.30
CA VAL A 67 -0.32 14.25 -0.93
C VAL A 67 1.03 13.82 -0.38
N SER A 68 1.37 14.25 0.82
CA SER A 68 2.58 13.87 1.54
C SER A 68 2.23 13.28 2.90
N ASP A 69 3.07 12.36 3.35
CA ASP A 69 2.96 11.66 4.64
C ASP A 69 1.58 11.00 4.79
N TRP A 70 1.15 10.27 3.76
CA TRP A 70 -0.10 9.52 3.82
C TRP A 70 0.15 8.22 4.57
N THR A 71 -0.65 7.98 5.61
CA THR A 71 -0.62 6.74 6.37
C THR A 71 -2.03 6.19 6.55
N MET A 72 -2.13 4.88 6.61
CA MET A 72 -3.32 4.16 7.05
C MET A 72 -2.90 3.13 8.09
N GLU A 73 -3.41 3.27 9.30
CA GLU A 73 -3.08 2.42 10.45
C GLU A 73 -4.32 1.69 10.95
N GLY A 74 -4.25 0.35 10.99
CA GLY A 74 -5.20 -0.51 11.68
C GLY A 74 -4.57 -1.13 12.94
N ALA A 75 -5.28 -2.05 13.58
CA ALA A 75 -4.84 -2.67 14.84
C ALA A 75 -3.44 -3.31 14.76
N ASP A 76 -3.15 -4.02 13.66
CA ASP A 76 -1.91 -4.80 13.51
C ASP A 76 -1.18 -4.51 12.18
N LYS A 77 -1.62 -3.49 11.44
CA LYS A 77 -1.19 -3.23 10.05
C LYS A 77 -1.07 -1.77 9.72
N SER A 78 -0.08 -1.43 8.91
CA SER A 78 0.11 -0.07 8.41
C SER A 78 0.41 -0.06 6.91
N LEU A 79 -0.03 1.00 6.25
CA LEU A 79 0.39 1.39 4.90
C LEU A 79 0.85 2.84 5.01
N SER A 80 2.07 3.14 4.57
CA SER A 80 2.58 4.50 4.45
C SER A 80 3.00 4.76 3.02
N ILE A 81 2.70 5.97 2.53
CA ILE A 81 3.22 6.49 1.28
C ILE A 81 3.75 7.89 1.57
N ALA A 82 5.05 8.08 1.40
CA ALA A 82 5.68 9.36 1.69
C ALA A 82 5.14 10.48 0.79
N GLN A 83 4.92 10.17 -0.49
CA GLN A 83 4.36 11.13 -1.43
C GLN A 83 3.53 10.46 -2.51
N VAL A 84 2.38 11.05 -2.84
CA VAL A 84 1.62 10.76 -4.06
C VAL A 84 1.44 12.06 -4.80
N SER A 85 1.81 12.12 -6.08
CA SER A 85 1.56 13.27 -6.94
C SER A 85 0.83 12.85 -8.21
N VAL A 86 -0.13 13.68 -8.61
CA VAL A 86 -0.80 13.60 -9.91
C VAL A 86 -0.57 14.92 -10.62
N SER A 87 0.02 14.86 -11.81
CA SER A 87 0.20 16.02 -12.68
C SER A 87 -0.66 15.86 -13.94
N ALA A 88 -1.19 16.98 -14.41
CA ALA A 88 -1.88 17.07 -15.69
C ALA A 88 -1.42 18.33 -16.41
N ASP A 89 -0.95 18.16 -17.65
CA ASP A 89 -0.46 19.24 -18.49
C ASP A 89 -1.59 19.88 -19.33
N ASP A 90 -1.28 20.99 -20.00
CA ASP A 90 -2.20 21.71 -20.89
C ASP A 90 -3.53 22.11 -20.21
N VAL A 91 -3.41 22.50 -18.94
CA VAL A 91 -4.52 22.99 -18.13
C VAL A 91 -4.54 24.51 -18.17
N SER A 92 -5.71 25.09 -18.46
CA SER A 92 -5.87 26.54 -18.41
C SER A 92 -5.95 27.03 -16.96
N ALA A 93 -5.47 28.25 -16.71
CA ALA A 93 -5.59 28.89 -15.39
C ALA A 93 -7.06 29.03 -14.94
N GLU A 94 -7.99 29.21 -15.88
CA GLU A 94 -9.44 29.26 -15.61
C GLU A 94 -9.98 27.91 -15.13
N THR A 95 -9.54 26.82 -15.78
CA THR A 95 -9.86 25.45 -15.38
C THR A 95 -9.33 25.15 -13.98
N TYR A 96 -8.07 25.49 -13.71
CA TYR A 96 -7.48 25.35 -12.37
C TYR A 96 -8.25 26.14 -11.30
N ALA A 97 -8.52 27.43 -11.55
CA ALA A 97 -9.24 28.27 -10.60
C ALA A 97 -10.66 27.73 -10.30
N THR A 98 -11.33 27.19 -11.32
CA THR A 98 -12.66 26.58 -11.18
C THR A 98 -12.61 25.32 -10.31
N ILE A 99 -11.66 24.41 -10.56
CA ILE A 99 -11.47 23.20 -9.75
C ILE A 99 -11.09 23.57 -8.31
N ARG A 100 -10.16 24.51 -8.14
CA ARG A 100 -9.72 25.00 -6.82
C ARG A 100 -10.90 25.56 -6.02
N ALA A 101 -11.72 26.40 -6.63
CA ALA A 101 -12.90 26.97 -5.97
C ALA A 101 -13.87 25.88 -5.52
N ALA A 102 -14.09 24.88 -6.37
CA ALA A 102 -14.94 23.73 -6.05
C ALA A 102 -14.37 22.85 -4.93
N MET A 103 -13.05 22.68 -4.84
CA MET A 103 -12.39 22.01 -3.71
C MET A 103 -12.60 22.77 -2.40
N VAL A 104 -12.41 24.09 -2.41
CA VAL A 104 -12.64 24.95 -1.22
C VAL A 104 -14.11 24.92 -0.78
N GLU A 105 -15.04 24.98 -1.73
CA GLU A 105 -16.47 24.87 -1.46
C GLU A 105 -16.82 23.49 -0.89
N SER A 106 -16.25 22.44 -1.47
CA SER A 106 -16.51 21.06 -1.04
C SER A 106 -16.01 20.81 0.39
N PHE A 107 -14.81 21.32 0.70
CA PHE A 107 -14.23 21.26 2.03
C PHE A 107 -15.06 22.07 3.04
N SER A 108 -15.38 23.34 2.72
CA SER A 108 -16.14 24.23 3.61
C SER A 108 -17.56 23.73 3.85
N GLY A 109 -18.18 23.17 2.81
CA GLY A 109 -19.53 22.61 2.83
C GLY A 109 -19.60 21.17 3.33
N ARG A 110 -18.46 20.52 3.60
CA ARG A 110 -18.35 19.10 3.97
C ARG A 110 -19.14 18.21 3.01
N SER A 111 -19.04 18.50 1.72
CA SER A 111 -19.78 17.82 0.66
C SER A 111 -18.93 17.76 -0.60
N LEU A 112 -18.86 16.60 -1.25
CA LEU A 112 -18.10 16.46 -2.50
C LEU A 112 -18.89 16.93 -3.72
N SER A 113 -20.19 17.23 -3.58
CA SER A 113 -21.05 17.58 -4.72
C SER A 113 -20.54 18.76 -5.56
N PRO A 114 -20.06 19.87 -4.99
CA PRO A 114 -19.54 21.00 -5.78
C PRO A 114 -18.34 20.59 -6.64
N LEU A 115 -17.42 19.81 -6.08
CA LEU A 115 -16.25 19.29 -6.79
C LEU A 115 -16.64 18.31 -7.89
N LEU A 116 -17.53 17.36 -7.61
CA LEU A 116 -17.98 16.37 -8.60
C LEU A 116 -18.72 17.04 -9.76
N ALA A 117 -19.60 18.01 -9.48
CA ALA A 117 -20.29 18.80 -10.51
C ALA A 117 -19.29 19.58 -11.36
N THR A 118 -18.33 20.25 -10.72
CA THR A 118 -17.27 20.99 -11.43
C THR A 118 -16.46 20.07 -12.32
N LEU A 119 -15.99 18.94 -11.80
CA LEU A 119 -15.24 17.96 -12.58
C LEU A 119 -16.06 17.44 -13.76
N ALA A 120 -17.37 17.24 -13.61
CA ALA A 120 -18.28 16.83 -14.67
C ALA A 120 -18.48 17.87 -15.79
N GLU A 121 -18.15 19.14 -15.53
CA GLU A 121 -18.33 20.28 -16.43
C GLU A 121 -17.03 20.74 -17.09
N VAL A 122 -15.91 20.62 -16.40
CA VAL A 122 -14.59 21.08 -16.86
C VAL A 122 -14.18 20.42 -18.18
N ASP A 123 -13.72 21.28 -19.10
CA ASP A 123 -13.15 20.93 -20.41
C ASP A 123 -11.63 20.80 -20.26
N VAL A 124 -11.09 19.58 -20.45
CA VAL A 124 -9.64 19.32 -20.46
C VAL A 124 -9.28 18.68 -21.80
N ASN A 125 -8.08 18.92 -22.29
CA ASN A 125 -7.57 18.32 -23.52
C ASN A 125 -7.40 16.80 -23.32
N PRO A 126 -8.06 15.93 -24.12
CA PRO A 126 -7.87 14.49 -24.01
C PRO A 126 -6.44 14.03 -24.32
N ASP A 127 -5.69 14.80 -25.10
CA ASP A 127 -4.30 14.50 -25.45
C ASP A 127 -3.29 15.07 -24.45
N ALA A 128 -3.77 15.74 -23.38
CA ALA A 128 -2.91 16.21 -22.30
C ALA A 128 -2.25 15.03 -21.60
N SER A 129 -0.97 15.19 -21.26
CA SER A 129 -0.23 14.22 -20.47
C SER A 129 -0.78 14.17 -19.05
N VAL A 130 -0.86 12.96 -18.51
CA VAL A 130 -1.15 12.68 -17.10
C VAL A 130 -0.04 11.79 -16.58
N GLU A 131 0.47 12.14 -15.42
CA GLU A 131 1.41 11.32 -14.68
C GLU A 131 0.94 11.18 -13.24
N VAL A 132 0.99 9.94 -12.74
CA VAL A 132 0.72 9.58 -11.35
C VAL A 132 1.99 8.96 -10.80
N VAL A 133 2.51 9.52 -9.71
CA VAL A 133 3.70 9.01 -9.02
C VAL A 133 3.35 8.77 -7.56
N ALA A 134 3.68 7.61 -7.04
CA ALA A 134 3.70 7.29 -5.61
C ALA A 134 5.14 6.96 -5.21
N GLU A 135 5.65 7.59 -4.17
CA GLU A 135 7.02 7.46 -3.69
C GLU A 135 7.05 6.89 -2.26
N SER A 136 8.04 6.04 -2.01
CA SER A 136 8.29 5.36 -0.74
C SER A 136 7.02 4.70 -0.18
N VAL A 137 6.55 3.67 -0.89
CA VAL A 137 5.38 2.88 -0.50
C VAL A 137 5.84 1.79 0.46
N GLU A 138 5.36 1.84 1.69
CA GLU A 138 5.69 0.88 2.74
C GLU A 138 4.45 0.19 3.28
N THR A 139 4.60 -1.06 3.71
CA THR A 139 3.54 -1.83 4.36
C THR A 139 4.11 -2.51 5.59
N ASP A 140 3.45 -2.36 6.72
CA ASP A 140 3.91 -2.88 8.02
C ASP A 140 5.35 -2.45 8.34
N GLY A 141 5.72 -1.20 7.99
CA GLY A 141 7.07 -0.65 8.17
C GLY A 141 8.14 -1.15 7.19
N GLN A 142 7.76 -1.97 6.20
CA GLN A 142 8.67 -2.48 5.18
C GLN A 142 8.46 -1.79 3.83
N LEU A 143 9.55 -1.34 3.20
CA LEU A 143 9.51 -0.73 1.87
C LEU A 143 9.14 -1.76 0.80
N VAL A 144 8.01 -1.51 0.13
CA VAL A 144 7.47 -2.32 -0.97
C VAL A 144 7.93 -1.78 -2.32
N ALA A 145 7.95 -0.45 -2.49
CA ALA A 145 8.44 0.21 -3.69
C ALA A 145 9.00 1.60 -3.35
N ASP A 146 10.13 1.96 -3.93
CA ASP A 146 10.68 3.32 -3.86
C ASP A 146 9.84 4.28 -4.69
N GLN A 147 9.38 3.83 -5.87
CA GLN A 147 8.55 4.62 -6.74
C GLN A 147 7.62 3.73 -7.57
N ILE A 148 6.38 4.16 -7.73
CA ILE A 148 5.43 3.64 -8.72
C ILE A 148 5.00 4.84 -9.56
N ALA A 149 5.30 4.82 -10.85
CA ALA A 149 4.93 5.88 -11.78
C ALA A 149 4.06 5.31 -12.90
N ALA A 150 2.98 6.00 -13.25
CA ALA A 150 2.14 5.65 -14.39
C ALA A 150 1.91 6.90 -15.24
N THR A 151 2.20 6.80 -16.53
CA THR A 151 2.02 7.90 -17.49
C THR A 151 1.00 7.53 -18.54
N GLY A 152 0.27 8.52 -19.03
CA GLY A 152 -0.71 8.33 -20.09
C GLY A 152 -1.27 9.66 -20.56
N THR A 153 -2.38 9.59 -21.28
CA THR A 153 -3.14 10.80 -21.66
C THR A 153 -4.46 10.81 -20.95
N VAL A 154 -5.01 12.01 -20.71
CA VAL A 154 -6.30 12.13 -20.02
C VAL A 154 -7.42 11.36 -20.73
N GLY A 155 -7.37 11.28 -22.06
CA GLY A 155 -8.35 10.58 -22.88
C GLY A 155 -8.29 9.06 -22.80
N SER A 156 -7.13 8.51 -22.46
CA SER A 156 -6.82 7.08 -22.39
C SER A 156 -6.94 6.52 -20.97
N VAL A 157 -6.43 7.25 -19.96
CA VAL A 157 -6.40 6.76 -18.57
C VAL A 157 -7.75 6.82 -17.87
N VAL A 158 -8.68 7.64 -18.37
CA VAL A 158 -10.01 7.83 -17.76
C VAL A 158 -11.05 6.99 -18.51
N PRO A 159 -11.59 5.93 -17.90
CA PRO A 159 -12.55 5.06 -18.55
C PRO A 159 -13.78 5.77 -19.11
N GLU A 160 -14.27 5.28 -20.24
CA GLU A 160 -15.60 5.65 -20.72
C GLU A 160 -16.65 5.33 -19.64
N GLY A 161 -17.63 6.24 -19.45
CA GLY A 161 -18.64 6.11 -18.40
C GLY A 161 -18.35 6.90 -17.11
N THR A 162 -17.10 7.28 -16.84
CA THR A 162 -16.73 8.06 -15.64
C THR A 162 -17.52 9.36 -15.49
N ARG A 163 -17.91 10.00 -16.61
CA ARG A 163 -18.78 11.20 -16.58
C ARG A 163 -20.22 10.96 -16.16
N ALA A 164 -20.78 9.82 -16.55
CA ALA A 164 -22.16 9.49 -16.17
C ALA A 164 -22.22 9.32 -14.66
N LEU A 165 -21.24 8.61 -14.09
CA LEU A 165 -21.04 8.47 -12.65
C LEU A 165 -20.96 9.81 -11.91
N LEU A 166 -20.21 10.79 -12.45
CA LEU A 166 -20.06 12.10 -11.82
C LEU A 166 -21.32 12.98 -11.90
N ARG A 167 -22.22 12.75 -12.87
CA ARG A 167 -23.41 13.60 -13.11
C ARG A 167 -24.66 13.09 -12.44
N ASP A 168 -24.93 11.80 -12.58
CA ASP A 168 -26.21 11.20 -12.21
C ASP A 168 -26.14 10.51 -10.83
N GLY A 169 -24.94 10.51 -10.22
CA GLY A 169 -24.63 9.77 -8.99
C GLY A 169 -24.23 8.33 -9.32
N ALA A 170 -23.31 7.75 -8.56
CA ALA A 170 -22.79 6.42 -8.86
C ALA A 170 -23.84 5.34 -8.59
N SER A 171 -24.43 4.74 -9.64
CA SER A 171 -25.10 3.44 -9.52
C SER A 171 -24.09 2.29 -9.64
N LEU A 172 -24.38 1.15 -8.99
CA LEU A 172 -23.55 -0.05 -9.11
C LEU A 172 -23.43 -0.54 -10.56
N GLU A 173 -24.45 -0.29 -11.38
CA GLU A 173 -24.47 -0.63 -12.81
C GLU A 173 -23.50 0.27 -13.61
N GLU A 174 -23.45 1.56 -13.33
CA GLU A 174 -22.51 2.48 -13.97
C GLU A 174 -21.06 2.25 -13.51
N VAL A 175 -20.85 1.86 -12.25
CA VAL A 175 -19.52 1.46 -11.77
C VAL A 175 -19.09 0.14 -12.43
N ALA A 176 -20.05 -0.74 -12.72
CA ALA A 176 -19.80 -1.95 -13.50
C ALA A 176 -19.61 -1.70 -15.00
N ALA A 177 -20.03 -0.54 -15.49
CA ALA A 177 -19.87 -0.11 -16.88
C ALA A 177 -18.64 0.79 -17.10
N LEU A 178 -17.77 0.96 -16.10
CA LEU A 178 -16.48 1.60 -16.28
C LEU A 178 -15.68 0.84 -17.34
N GLY A 179 -15.30 1.54 -18.41
CA GLY A 179 -14.49 0.99 -19.48
C GLY A 179 -13.03 0.72 -19.09
N THR A 180 -12.19 0.55 -20.10
CA THR A 180 -10.74 0.36 -19.94
C THR A 180 -10.04 1.66 -19.55
N ALA A 181 -8.97 1.55 -18.78
CA ALA A 181 -7.99 2.60 -18.55
C ALA A 181 -6.68 2.20 -19.25
N GLU A 182 -6.21 3.05 -20.15
CA GLU A 182 -5.02 2.81 -20.96
C GLU A 182 -3.91 3.79 -20.55
N TRP A 183 -2.77 3.24 -20.14
CA TRP A 183 -1.56 3.97 -19.75
C TRP A 183 -0.47 3.72 -20.79
N SER A 184 0.28 4.75 -21.15
CA SER A 184 1.43 4.57 -22.05
C SER A 184 2.56 3.81 -21.36
N GLU A 185 2.72 4.00 -20.04
CA GLU A 185 3.78 3.35 -19.28
C GLU A 185 3.38 3.19 -17.81
N LEU A 186 3.82 2.09 -17.20
CA LEU A 186 3.79 1.83 -15.77
C LEU A 186 5.18 1.38 -15.33
N THR A 187 5.78 2.12 -14.40
CA THR A 187 7.10 1.82 -13.83
C THR A 187 6.97 1.56 -12.34
N VAL A 188 7.67 0.53 -11.86
CA VAL A 188 7.80 0.19 -10.44
C VAL A 188 9.28 0.04 -10.13
N GLN A 189 9.79 0.85 -9.21
CA GLN A 189 11.18 0.83 -8.77
C GLN A 189 11.29 0.31 -7.34
N ARG A 190 12.26 -0.58 -7.11
CA ARG A 190 12.67 -1.05 -5.78
C ARG A 190 14.19 -1.23 -5.72
N GLY A 191 14.89 -0.36 -4.99
CA GLY A 191 16.33 -0.28 -4.91
C GLY A 191 16.96 -0.09 -6.30
N SER A 192 17.79 -1.06 -6.69
CA SER A 192 18.41 -1.12 -8.02
C SER A 192 17.56 -1.88 -9.06
N THR A 193 16.38 -2.35 -8.68
CA THR A 193 15.46 -3.07 -9.54
C THR A 193 14.40 -2.12 -10.10
N GLU A 194 14.10 -2.25 -11.38
CA GLU A 194 13.06 -1.48 -12.06
C GLU A 194 12.25 -2.40 -12.94
N PHE A 195 10.93 -2.28 -12.90
CA PHE A 195 10.01 -2.92 -13.81
C PHE A 195 9.27 -1.84 -14.59
N THR A 196 9.26 -1.95 -15.91
CA THR A 196 8.56 -1.03 -16.81
C THR A 196 7.65 -1.84 -17.73
N ALA A 197 6.36 -1.53 -17.74
CA ALA A 197 5.39 -2.06 -18.69
C ALA A 197 4.91 -0.93 -19.61
N THR A 198 4.82 -1.20 -20.90
CA THR A 198 4.43 -0.22 -21.94
C THR A 198 3.04 -0.56 -22.47
N ASP A 199 2.27 0.47 -22.84
CA ASP A 199 0.90 0.33 -23.37
C ASP A 199 0.00 -0.51 -22.45
N VAL A 200 0.00 -0.17 -21.15
CA VAL A 200 -0.71 -0.91 -20.12
C VAL A 200 -2.21 -0.66 -20.21
N VAL A 201 -2.99 -1.74 -20.34
CA VAL A 201 -4.45 -1.69 -20.31
C VAL A 201 -4.92 -2.31 -19.00
N MET A 202 -5.62 -1.51 -18.20
CA MET A 202 -6.31 -1.95 -16.99
C MET A 202 -7.80 -1.98 -17.25
N GLU A 203 -8.42 -3.14 -17.08
CA GLU A 203 -9.85 -3.29 -17.32
C GLU A 203 -10.52 -4.17 -16.27
N ARG A 204 -11.79 -3.91 -16.03
CA ARG A 204 -12.59 -4.77 -15.16
C ARG A 204 -13.19 -5.91 -15.98
N GLN A 205 -12.68 -7.13 -15.78
CA GLN A 205 -13.28 -8.33 -16.35
C GLN A 205 -14.21 -9.02 -15.34
N GLY A 206 -15.50 -8.76 -15.46
CA GLY A 206 -16.53 -9.34 -14.59
C GLY A 206 -16.39 -8.87 -13.13
N ARG A 207 -15.82 -9.73 -12.27
CA ARG A 207 -15.57 -9.45 -10.85
C ARG A 207 -14.09 -9.19 -10.53
N GLY A 208 -13.19 -9.39 -11.50
CA GLY A 208 -11.77 -9.15 -11.37
C GLY A 208 -11.30 -7.90 -12.10
N ILE A 209 -10.02 -7.61 -11.96
CA ILE A 209 -9.28 -6.59 -12.69
C ILE A 209 -8.21 -7.30 -13.49
N THR A 210 -8.13 -7.02 -14.79
CA THR A 210 -7.12 -7.54 -15.69
C THR A 210 -6.20 -6.40 -16.08
N ILE A 211 -4.90 -6.61 -15.96
CA ILE A 211 -3.85 -5.68 -16.35
C ILE A 211 -3.03 -6.36 -17.43
N THR A 212 -2.99 -5.79 -18.63
CA THR A 212 -2.21 -6.33 -19.75
C THR A 212 -1.19 -5.32 -20.23
N ALA A 213 -0.06 -5.80 -20.74
CA ALA A 213 0.93 -4.98 -21.42
C ALA A 213 1.57 -5.80 -22.56
N PRO A 214 1.57 -5.33 -23.81
CA PRO A 214 2.16 -6.06 -24.93
C PRO A 214 3.68 -6.21 -24.81
N SER A 215 4.33 -5.32 -24.08
CA SER A 215 5.78 -5.36 -23.87
C SER A 215 6.21 -4.62 -22.63
N GLY A 216 7.43 -4.89 -22.20
CA GLY A 216 8.11 -4.10 -21.20
C GLY A 216 9.48 -4.67 -20.87
N SER A 217 10.05 -4.20 -19.76
CA SER A 217 11.33 -4.68 -19.28
C SER A 217 11.38 -4.75 -17.76
N ALA A 218 12.27 -5.58 -17.25
CA ALA A 218 12.64 -5.62 -15.85
C ALA A 218 14.17 -5.59 -15.76
N SER A 219 14.73 -4.66 -14.99
CA SER A 219 16.13 -4.65 -14.64
C SER A 219 16.31 -5.08 -13.19
N ALA A 220 17.23 -6.02 -12.94
CA ALA A 220 17.53 -6.51 -11.60
C ALA A 220 18.99 -6.99 -11.55
N SER A 221 19.73 -6.62 -10.50
CA SER A 221 21.13 -7.05 -10.30
C SER A 221 22.04 -6.81 -11.52
N GLY A 222 21.85 -5.68 -12.22
CA GLY A 222 22.64 -5.31 -13.41
C GLY A 222 22.31 -6.12 -14.67
N ARG A 223 21.26 -6.95 -14.64
CA ARG A 223 20.72 -7.67 -15.80
C ARG A 223 19.42 -6.98 -16.24
N THR A 224 19.14 -7.04 -17.53
CA THR A 224 17.90 -6.50 -18.11
C THR A 224 17.20 -7.60 -18.86
N PHE A 225 15.93 -7.79 -18.53
CA PHE A 225 15.02 -8.74 -19.14
C PHE A 225 13.94 -7.97 -19.91
N GLU A 226 13.69 -8.31 -21.17
CA GLU A 226 12.57 -7.78 -21.94
C GLU A 226 11.47 -8.83 -21.96
N PHE A 227 10.21 -8.44 -21.76
CA PHE A 227 9.08 -9.35 -21.83
C PHE A 227 8.10 -8.97 -22.93
N SER A 228 7.35 -9.97 -23.43
CA SER A 228 6.22 -9.80 -24.33
C SER A 228 4.93 -10.35 -23.71
N ASP A 229 3.81 -9.70 -24.06
CA ASP A 229 2.45 -10.08 -23.69
C ASP A 229 2.30 -10.47 -22.21
N MET A 230 2.45 -9.48 -21.32
CA MET A 230 2.11 -9.63 -19.92
C MET A 230 0.59 -9.61 -19.72
N SER A 231 0.10 -10.51 -18.87
CA SER A 231 -1.25 -10.43 -18.28
C SER A 231 -1.17 -10.67 -16.78
N LEU A 232 -1.82 -9.82 -16.00
CA LEU A 232 -2.03 -9.97 -14.57
C LEU A 232 -3.53 -9.87 -14.29
N ASP A 233 -4.13 -10.97 -13.88
CA ASP A 233 -5.51 -11.04 -13.44
C ASP A 233 -5.56 -11.01 -11.91
N LEU A 234 -6.26 -10.02 -11.36
CA LEU A 234 -6.59 -9.90 -9.95
C LEU A 234 -8.05 -10.30 -9.75
N LEU A 235 -8.25 -11.43 -9.11
CA LEU A 235 -9.56 -12.06 -8.92
C LEU A 235 -9.98 -11.98 -7.45
N PRO A 236 -11.30 -11.88 -7.17
CA PRO A 236 -11.78 -11.93 -5.79
C PRO A 236 -11.38 -13.24 -5.11
N PRO A 237 -11.32 -13.27 -3.76
CA PRO A 237 -11.03 -14.49 -3.02
C PRO A 237 -12.06 -15.59 -3.35
N GLU A 238 -11.62 -16.86 -3.28
CA GLU A 238 -12.52 -18.00 -3.51
C GLU A 238 -13.72 -18.00 -2.55
N THR A 239 -13.47 -17.57 -1.31
CA THR A 239 -14.49 -17.38 -0.29
C THR A 239 -14.57 -15.90 0.08
N ILE A 240 -15.70 -15.27 -0.26
CA ILE A 240 -16.00 -13.91 0.17
C ILE A 240 -16.57 -13.98 1.60
N PRO A 241 -16.09 -13.17 2.56
CA PRO A 241 -16.63 -13.18 3.92
C PRO A 241 -18.15 -12.95 3.95
N ALA A 242 -18.86 -13.67 4.83
CA ALA A 242 -20.32 -13.60 4.91
C ALA A 242 -20.84 -12.16 5.13
N ALA A 243 -20.14 -11.39 5.96
CA ALA A 243 -20.40 -9.97 6.19
C ALA A 243 -20.44 -9.15 4.89
N HIS A 244 -19.50 -9.39 3.97
CA HIS A 244 -19.43 -8.68 2.68
C HIS A 244 -20.58 -9.08 1.76
N VAL A 245 -21.01 -10.34 1.80
CA VAL A 245 -22.17 -10.82 1.02
C VAL A 245 -23.47 -10.20 1.54
N GLU A 246 -23.63 -10.13 2.86
CA GLU A 246 -24.77 -9.50 3.52
C GLU A 246 -24.81 -8.00 3.23
N PHE A 247 -23.67 -7.31 3.38
CA PHE A 247 -23.51 -5.91 3.02
C PHE A 247 -23.91 -5.65 1.56
N ALA A 248 -23.38 -6.43 0.61
CA ALA A 248 -23.72 -6.29 -0.80
C ALA A 248 -25.22 -6.56 -1.09
N SER A 249 -25.89 -7.38 -0.26
CA SER A 249 -27.34 -7.57 -0.34
C SER A 249 -28.10 -6.34 0.18
N GLN A 250 -27.69 -5.78 1.32
CA GLN A 250 -28.29 -4.59 1.91
C GLN A 250 -28.11 -3.36 1.00
N VAL A 251 -26.91 -3.15 0.44
CA VAL A 251 -26.64 -2.06 -0.51
C VAL A 251 -27.51 -2.18 -1.77
N ARG A 252 -27.70 -3.39 -2.30
CA ARG A 252 -28.62 -3.61 -3.44
C ARG A 252 -30.06 -3.27 -3.09
N GLN A 253 -30.49 -3.55 -1.86
CA GLN A 253 -31.81 -3.18 -1.40
C GLN A 253 -31.96 -1.67 -1.24
N LEU A 254 -30.99 -1.00 -0.61
CA LEU A 254 -30.93 0.46 -0.53
C LEU A 254 -30.96 1.13 -1.90
N ALA A 255 -30.25 0.56 -2.87
CA ALA A 255 -30.28 1.01 -4.27
C ALA A 255 -31.67 0.87 -4.89
N ALA A 256 -32.33 -0.26 -4.70
CA ALA A 256 -33.70 -0.50 -5.19
C ALA A 256 -34.74 0.44 -4.53
N ASP A 257 -34.50 0.80 -3.28
CA ASP A 257 -35.35 1.71 -2.50
C ASP A 257 -35.03 3.20 -2.76
N GLY A 258 -33.95 3.50 -3.51
CA GLY A 258 -33.53 4.85 -3.85
C GLY A 258 -32.83 5.62 -2.72
N ASP A 259 -32.29 4.91 -1.72
CA ASP A 259 -31.69 5.48 -0.50
C ASP A 259 -30.18 5.19 -0.38
N LEU A 260 -29.45 5.31 -1.50
CA LEU A 260 -27.98 5.20 -1.55
C LEU A 260 -27.31 6.48 -1.05
N SER A 261 -27.44 6.79 0.24
CA SER A 261 -26.63 7.81 0.90
C SER A 261 -25.36 7.21 1.50
N ALA A 262 -24.28 7.98 1.61
CA ALA A 262 -23.03 7.51 2.25
C ALA A 262 -23.27 7.05 3.70
N SER A 263 -24.17 7.71 4.43
CA SER A 263 -24.61 7.30 5.77
C SER A 263 -25.36 5.96 5.77
N ALA A 264 -26.22 5.72 4.77
CA ALA A 264 -26.94 4.45 4.65
C ALA A 264 -26.00 3.30 4.27
N VAL A 265 -25.03 3.56 3.38
CA VAL A 265 -23.99 2.59 3.04
C VAL A 265 -23.10 2.28 4.25
N SER A 266 -22.68 3.29 5.02
CA SER A 266 -21.92 3.09 6.25
C SER A 266 -22.71 2.27 7.27
N SER A 267 -23.99 2.60 7.46
CA SER A 267 -24.86 1.87 8.39
C SER A 267 -25.05 0.42 7.96
N ALA A 268 -25.23 0.17 6.66
CA ALA A 268 -25.32 -1.19 6.11
C ALA A 268 -24.01 -1.99 6.29
N ALA A 269 -22.85 -1.33 6.17
CA ALA A 269 -21.57 -1.98 6.42
C ALA A 269 -21.43 -2.38 7.90
N GLU A 270 -21.79 -1.48 8.83
CA GLU A 270 -21.81 -1.77 10.27
C GLU A 270 -22.81 -2.88 10.62
N ASP A 271 -24.04 -2.81 10.11
CA ASP A 271 -25.11 -3.79 10.35
C ASP A 271 -24.73 -5.18 9.83
N ALA A 272 -24.06 -5.24 8.67
CA ALA A 272 -23.57 -6.48 8.09
C ALA A 272 -22.27 -6.99 8.75
N GLY A 273 -21.67 -6.22 9.66
CA GLY A 273 -20.41 -6.58 10.33
C GLY A 273 -19.19 -6.53 9.40
N VAL A 274 -19.19 -5.68 8.37
CA VAL A 274 -18.01 -5.41 7.55
C VAL A 274 -17.01 -4.64 8.40
N THR A 275 -15.79 -5.16 8.52
CA THR A 275 -14.71 -4.54 9.29
C THR A 275 -13.50 -4.34 8.38
N ALA A 276 -12.60 -3.44 8.78
CA ALA A 276 -11.33 -3.31 8.08
C ALA A 276 -10.54 -4.64 8.08
N GLU A 277 -10.58 -5.38 9.19
CA GLU A 277 -9.92 -6.67 9.34
C GLU A 277 -10.44 -7.69 8.32
N ASN A 278 -11.75 -7.98 8.29
CA ASN A 278 -12.30 -8.98 7.37
C ASN A 278 -12.22 -8.54 5.89
N THR A 279 -12.17 -7.23 5.62
CA THR A 279 -11.91 -6.68 4.29
C THR A 279 -10.46 -6.90 3.88
N SER A 280 -9.52 -6.61 4.78
CA SER A 280 -8.09 -6.81 4.53
C SER A 280 -7.74 -8.29 4.32
N GLU A 281 -8.38 -9.18 5.08
CA GLU A 281 -8.27 -10.62 4.91
C GLU A 281 -8.82 -11.06 3.55
N ALA A 282 -9.98 -10.55 3.13
CA ALA A 282 -10.54 -10.82 1.81
C ALA A 282 -9.62 -10.36 0.67
N VAL A 283 -8.98 -9.19 0.81
CA VAL A 283 -8.01 -8.68 -0.18
C VAL A 283 -6.75 -9.54 -0.19
N ARG A 284 -6.22 -9.94 0.96
CA ARG A 284 -5.06 -10.84 1.04
C ARG A 284 -5.33 -12.20 0.39
N ASN A 285 -6.54 -12.70 0.57
CA ASN A 285 -6.99 -13.95 -0.04
C ASN A 285 -7.45 -13.78 -1.49
N ALA A 286 -7.42 -12.57 -2.04
CA ALA A 286 -7.66 -12.34 -3.46
C ALA A 286 -6.62 -13.15 -4.27
N ARG A 287 -7.10 -13.72 -5.36
CA ARG A 287 -6.26 -14.53 -6.24
C ARG A 287 -5.58 -13.65 -7.26
N PHE A 288 -4.36 -13.99 -7.62
CA PHE A 288 -3.68 -13.41 -8.77
C PHE A 288 -3.27 -14.51 -9.74
N GLU A 289 -3.27 -14.18 -11.02
CA GLU A 289 -2.70 -15.00 -12.10
C GLU A 289 -1.83 -14.08 -12.95
N LEU A 290 -0.53 -14.36 -13.03
CA LEU A 290 0.45 -13.58 -13.78
C LEU A 290 1.05 -14.45 -14.88
N SER A 291 1.08 -13.95 -16.10
CA SER A 291 1.71 -14.62 -17.23
C SER A 291 2.55 -13.68 -18.08
N PHE A 292 3.59 -14.24 -18.69
CA PHE A 292 4.40 -13.61 -19.75
C PHE A 292 4.53 -14.61 -20.91
N ALA A 293 4.35 -14.15 -22.15
CA ALA A 293 4.54 -15.01 -23.31
C ALA A 293 6.01 -15.37 -23.51
N ASP A 294 6.88 -14.37 -23.59
CA ASP A 294 8.34 -14.58 -23.62
C ASP A 294 9.02 -13.61 -22.66
N VAL A 295 10.14 -14.05 -22.08
CA VAL A 295 11.11 -13.22 -21.37
C VAL A 295 12.46 -13.47 -22.01
N THR A 296 13.15 -12.40 -22.42
CA THR A 296 14.43 -12.45 -23.13
C THR A 296 15.50 -11.66 -22.38
N GLU A 297 16.76 -12.07 -22.54
CA GLU A 297 17.93 -11.35 -22.04
C GLU A 297 18.92 -11.20 -23.20
N GLY A 298 19.31 -9.97 -23.54
CA GLY A 298 20.20 -9.73 -24.68
C GLY A 298 19.65 -10.22 -26.03
N GLY A 299 18.32 -10.31 -26.16
CA GLY A 299 17.63 -10.80 -27.36
C GLY A 299 17.48 -12.33 -27.45
N GLU A 300 17.94 -13.08 -26.44
CA GLU A 300 17.74 -14.53 -26.35
C GLU A 300 16.63 -14.87 -25.36
N THR A 301 15.66 -15.70 -25.75
CA THR A 301 14.58 -16.16 -24.85
C THR A 301 15.15 -17.00 -23.72
N VAL A 302 14.93 -16.54 -22.48
CA VAL A 302 15.33 -17.24 -21.25
C VAL A 302 14.16 -17.98 -20.60
N VAL A 303 12.94 -17.47 -20.77
CA VAL A 303 11.70 -18.11 -20.30
C VAL A 303 10.62 -17.91 -21.38
N SER A 304 9.83 -18.94 -21.62
CA SER A 304 8.69 -18.90 -22.54
C SER A 304 7.46 -19.50 -21.86
N ASP A 305 6.27 -19.00 -22.18
CA ASP A 305 4.98 -19.41 -21.63
C ASP A 305 4.99 -19.42 -20.09
N PHE A 306 5.56 -18.38 -19.47
CA PHE A 306 5.58 -18.29 -18.02
C PHE A 306 4.18 -18.02 -17.49
N GLN A 307 3.79 -18.78 -16.46
CA GLN A 307 2.56 -18.54 -15.72
C GLN A 307 2.78 -18.86 -14.25
N THR A 308 2.30 -17.98 -13.38
CA THR A 308 2.24 -18.20 -11.93
C THR A 308 0.89 -17.72 -11.40
N SER A 309 0.47 -18.29 -10.28
CA SER A 309 -0.79 -17.91 -9.63
C SER A 309 -0.74 -18.24 -8.15
N GLY A 310 -1.60 -17.58 -7.38
CA GLY A 310 -1.73 -17.81 -5.95
C GLY A 310 -2.63 -16.76 -5.32
N THR A 311 -2.49 -16.58 -4.02
CA THR A 311 -3.12 -15.48 -3.27
C THR A 311 -2.16 -14.32 -3.10
N LEU A 312 -2.68 -13.10 -2.94
CA LEU A 312 -1.84 -11.95 -2.61
C LEU A 312 -1.08 -12.14 -1.29
N ALA A 313 -1.66 -12.86 -0.33
CA ALA A 313 -1.00 -13.24 0.91
C ALA A 313 0.27 -14.07 0.69
N GLU A 314 0.19 -15.11 -0.15
CA GLU A 314 1.33 -15.96 -0.50
C GLU A 314 2.39 -15.17 -1.26
N LEU A 315 1.97 -14.29 -2.18
CA LEU A 315 2.90 -13.42 -2.91
C LEU A 315 3.67 -12.51 -1.96
N LEU A 316 2.96 -11.83 -1.03
CA LEU A 316 3.58 -10.98 -0.02
C LEU A 316 4.53 -11.76 0.90
N GLN A 317 4.17 -12.99 1.27
CA GLN A 317 5.04 -13.84 2.09
C GLN A 317 6.34 -14.21 1.36
N VAL A 318 6.27 -14.57 0.08
CA VAL A 318 7.46 -14.85 -0.74
C VAL A 318 8.34 -13.59 -0.88
N LEU A 319 7.73 -12.42 -1.06
CA LEU A 319 8.46 -11.16 -1.14
C LEU A 319 9.13 -10.79 0.20
N ARG A 320 8.51 -11.09 1.34
CA ARG A 320 9.11 -10.92 2.67
C ARG A 320 10.34 -11.80 2.87
N GLN A 321 10.20 -13.11 2.62
CA GLN A 321 11.31 -14.06 2.75
C GLN A 321 12.51 -13.70 1.87
N ARG A 322 12.28 -13.08 0.71
CA ARG A 322 13.37 -12.59 -0.16
C ARG A 322 13.95 -11.27 0.28
N THR A 323 13.12 -10.37 0.82
CA THR A 323 13.62 -9.09 1.35
C THR A 323 14.49 -9.35 2.56
N ASP A 324 14.11 -10.22 3.49
CA ASP A 324 14.96 -10.58 4.64
C ASP A 324 16.28 -11.26 4.22
N ALA A 325 16.30 -11.91 3.04
CA ALA A 325 17.50 -12.48 2.44
C ALA A 325 18.36 -11.45 1.65
N GLU A 326 17.80 -10.30 1.24
CA GLU A 326 18.47 -9.26 0.44
C GLU A 326 18.79 -7.97 1.23
N THR A 327 18.05 -7.66 2.31
CA THR A 327 18.45 -6.73 3.38
C THR A 327 19.29 -7.41 4.45
N GLY A 328 19.63 -8.68 4.26
CA GLY A 328 20.91 -9.20 4.70
C GLY A 328 21.99 -8.38 4.03
N ASP A 329 22.36 -7.27 4.70
CA ASP A 329 23.58 -6.53 4.46
C ASP A 329 24.66 -7.53 4.06
N GLY A 330 25.32 -7.26 2.94
CA GLY A 330 26.48 -8.01 2.49
C GLY A 330 27.69 -7.81 3.41
N THR A 331 27.49 -7.71 4.72
CA THR A 331 28.39 -8.36 5.64
C THR A 331 28.20 -9.85 5.41
N GLU A 332 29.29 -10.55 5.09
CA GLU A 332 29.35 -11.99 5.22
C GLU A 332 28.55 -12.36 6.48
N GLU A 333 27.57 -13.28 6.41
CA GLU A 333 27.00 -13.84 7.65
C GLU A 333 28.21 -14.30 8.46
N GLU A 334 28.67 -13.46 9.40
CA GLU A 334 29.66 -13.85 10.36
C GLU A 334 28.93 -14.94 11.11
N GLN A 335 29.28 -16.18 10.77
CA GLN A 335 28.79 -17.34 11.49
C GLN A 335 29.17 -17.08 12.93
N LEU A 336 28.20 -16.61 13.70
CA LEU A 336 28.36 -16.37 15.12
C LEU A 336 28.69 -17.74 15.72
N PRO A 337 29.96 -17.95 16.13
CA PRO A 337 30.52 -19.27 16.30
C PRO A 337 30.02 -19.94 17.59
N MET A 338 29.33 -19.19 18.43
CA MET A 338 28.80 -19.66 19.70
C MET A 338 27.28 -19.64 19.69
N GLU A 339 26.70 -20.56 20.45
CA GLU A 339 25.28 -20.66 20.73
C GLU A 339 25.09 -20.64 22.25
N ALA A 340 24.11 -19.86 22.72
CA ALA A 340 23.63 -19.86 24.08
C ALA A 340 22.20 -20.40 24.11
N VAL A 341 21.96 -21.41 24.94
CA VAL A 341 20.63 -21.99 25.19
C VAL A 341 20.24 -21.63 26.62
N VAL A 342 19.18 -20.83 26.77
CA VAL A 342 18.67 -20.37 28.05
C VAL A 342 17.47 -21.24 28.43
N THR A 343 17.50 -21.83 29.62
CA THR A 343 16.45 -22.73 30.11
C THR A 343 16.06 -22.40 31.54
N ASN A 344 14.81 -22.71 31.91
CA ASN A 344 14.30 -22.60 33.28
C ASN A 344 13.88 -23.98 33.83
N PRO A 345 14.84 -24.85 34.18
CA PRO A 345 14.52 -26.22 34.57
C PRO A 345 13.79 -26.26 35.92
N GLY A 346 12.52 -26.69 35.88
CA GLY A 346 11.76 -27.06 37.08
C GLY A 346 10.54 -26.19 37.38
N THR A 347 10.20 -25.23 36.53
CA THR A 347 8.94 -24.47 36.62
C THR A 347 8.47 -24.03 35.24
N ASP A 348 7.17 -23.84 35.09
CA ASP A 348 6.52 -23.29 33.89
C ASP A 348 6.24 -21.78 34.05
N GLU A 349 6.69 -21.17 35.17
CA GLU A 349 6.55 -19.74 35.42
C GLU A 349 7.59 -18.94 34.62
N PRO A 350 7.17 -17.90 33.87
CA PRO A 350 8.10 -17.08 33.09
C PRO A 350 9.04 -16.32 34.02
N VAL A 351 10.34 -16.39 33.72
CA VAL A 351 11.39 -15.73 34.49
C VAL A 351 12.24 -14.87 33.56
N ASN A 352 12.36 -13.60 33.90
CA ASN A 352 13.19 -12.66 33.15
C ASN A 352 14.68 -12.93 33.42
N TYR A 353 15.50 -12.77 32.38
CA TYR A 353 16.94 -12.84 32.48
C TYR A 353 17.58 -11.74 31.63
N THR A 354 18.84 -11.43 31.96
CA THR A 354 19.67 -10.54 31.16
C THR A 354 21.10 -11.01 31.12
N PHE A 355 21.62 -11.18 29.91
CA PHE A 355 23.03 -11.39 29.67
C PHE A 355 23.53 -10.43 28.58
N ARG A 356 24.84 -10.26 28.53
CA ARG A 356 25.51 -9.46 27.50
C ARG A 356 26.60 -10.29 26.85
N VAL A 357 26.85 -10.09 25.57
CA VAL A 357 27.99 -10.66 24.86
C VAL A 357 28.91 -9.53 24.42
N THR A 358 30.22 -9.78 24.37
CA THR A 358 31.19 -8.75 23.96
C THR A 358 31.20 -8.50 22.45
N GLY A 359 30.54 -9.35 21.66
CA GLY A 359 30.36 -9.19 20.22
C GLY A 359 28.89 -9.04 19.85
N ASP A 360 28.52 -9.61 18.71
CA ASP A 360 27.15 -9.56 18.19
C ASP A 360 26.32 -10.72 18.75
N ALA A 361 25.03 -10.53 18.94
CA ALA A 361 24.08 -11.60 19.24
C ALA A 361 22.84 -11.53 18.35
N ARG A 362 22.22 -12.68 18.10
CA ARG A 362 20.92 -12.79 17.44
C ARG A 362 20.07 -13.88 18.08
N ASN A 363 18.77 -13.63 18.22
CA ASN A 363 17.81 -14.67 18.61
C ASN A 363 17.59 -15.62 17.42
N LEU A 364 17.64 -16.93 17.68
CA LEU A 364 17.44 -17.98 16.69
C LEU A 364 15.98 -18.48 16.64
N GLU A 365 15.25 -18.38 17.75
CA GLU A 365 13.90 -18.96 17.91
C GLU A 365 12.98 -17.97 18.68
N PRO A 366 12.67 -16.78 18.12
CA PRO A 366 11.97 -15.70 18.82
C PRO A 366 10.49 -15.97 19.20
N ASP A 367 9.94 -17.12 18.80
CA ASP A 367 8.51 -17.46 18.96
C ASP A 367 8.30 -18.85 19.61
N GLU A 368 9.28 -19.38 20.33
CA GLU A 368 9.18 -20.74 20.92
C GLU A 368 8.30 -20.77 22.19
N ASP A 369 8.30 -19.69 22.98
CA ASP A 369 7.61 -19.65 24.26
C ASP A 369 6.12 -19.28 24.16
N ALA A 370 5.29 -20.03 24.89
CA ALA A 370 3.86 -19.76 24.97
C ALA A 370 3.55 -18.69 26.03
N GLY A 371 3.03 -17.53 25.62
CA GLY A 371 2.60 -16.47 26.53
C GLY A 371 3.14 -15.09 26.13
N GLY A 372 3.15 -14.13 27.07
CA GLY A 372 3.73 -12.80 26.87
C GLY A 372 5.24 -12.74 27.10
N ALA A 373 5.94 -13.85 26.85
CA ALA A 373 7.40 -13.90 26.84
C ALA A 373 7.90 -13.09 25.64
N THR A 374 8.94 -12.29 25.85
CA THR A 374 9.53 -11.43 24.82
C THR A 374 11.03 -11.40 25.00
N ASP A 375 11.76 -11.55 23.91
CA ASP A 375 13.22 -11.39 23.87
C ASP A 375 13.59 -10.14 23.08
N GLU A 376 14.34 -9.25 23.70
CA GLU A 376 14.87 -8.06 23.09
C GLU A 376 16.40 -8.17 23.01
N VAL A 377 16.93 -7.96 21.80
CA VAL A 377 18.37 -7.93 21.53
C VAL A 377 18.76 -6.49 21.19
N THR A 378 19.55 -5.86 22.06
CA THR A 378 19.96 -4.47 21.93
C THR A 378 21.47 -4.36 21.65
N ASP A 379 21.83 -3.79 20.50
CA ASP A 379 23.21 -3.43 20.19
C ASP A 379 23.65 -2.21 21.05
N LEU A 380 24.73 -2.38 21.82
CA LEU A 380 25.33 -1.33 22.66
C LEU A 380 26.57 -0.70 21.99
N GLY A 381 26.85 -1.00 20.72
CA GLY A 381 28.01 -0.53 19.98
C GLY A 381 29.31 -1.15 20.47
N GLU A 382 30.28 -0.33 20.90
CA GLU A 382 31.58 -0.82 21.37
C GLU A 382 31.51 -1.68 22.65
N GLU A 383 30.37 -1.69 23.34
CA GLU A 383 30.13 -2.48 24.56
C GLU A 383 29.56 -3.88 24.31
N GLY A 384 29.30 -4.24 23.05
CA GLY A 384 28.74 -5.51 22.61
C GLY A 384 27.22 -5.51 22.52
N THR A 385 26.60 -6.68 22.59
CA THR A 385 25.14 -6.85 22.47
C THR A 385 24.52 -7.34 23.77
N ARG A 386 23.43 -6.71 24.22
CA ARG A 386 22.67 -7.09 25.41
C ARG A 386 21.41 -7.85 25.01
N VAL A 387 21.09 -8.91 25.74
CA VAL A 387 19.88 -9.71 25.57
C VAL A 387 19.05 -9.62 26.84
N GLU A 388 17.82 -9.15 26.71
CA GLU A 388 16.81 -9.10 27.77
C GLU A 388 15.66 -10.01 27.36
N GLY A 389 15.53 -11.14 28.03
CA GLY A 389 14.58 -12.18 27.65
C GLY A 389 13.72 -12.68 28.80
N THR A 390 12.70 -13.46 28.46
CA THR A 390 11.80 -14.09 29.44
C THR A 390 11.59 -15.54 29.06
N VAL A 391 12.19 -16.47 29.82
CA VAL A 391 12.08 -17.91 29.53
C VAL A 391 11.04 -18.59 30.42
N GLY A 392 10.15 -19.36 29.81
CA GLY A 392 9.07 -20.12 30.45
C GLY A 392 9.25 -21.63 30.34
N THR A 393 8.39 -22.27 29.54
CA THR A 393 8.36 -23.74 29.36
C THR A 393 9.28 -24.24 28.23
N GLY A 394 9.70 -23.35 27.33
CA GLY A 394 10.64 -23.61 26.25
C GLY A 394 12.09 -23.28 26.64
N ASP A 395 12.97 -23.37 25.64
CA ASP A 395 14.33 -22.87 25.68
C ASP A 395 14.48 -21.69 24.71
N ASP A 396 15.24 -20.66 25.12
CA ASP A 396 15.57 -19.55 24.22
C ASP A 396 16.96 -19.78 23.65
N ARG A 397 17.11 -19.64 22.33
CA ARG A 397 18.39 -19.88 21.65
C ARG A 397 18.93 -18.62 20.99
N PHE A 398 20.19 -18.31 21.30
CA PHE A 398 20.90 -17.18 20.74
C PHE A 398 22.19 -17.62 20.07
N ALA A 399 22.49 -17.12 18.88
CA ALA A 399 23.85 -17.20 18.35
C ALA A 399 24.60 -15.92 18.66
N PHE A 400 25.87 -16.03 19.03
CA PHE A 400 26.67 -14.87 19.39
C PHE A 400 28.16 -15.03 19.07
N SER A 401 28.88 -13.90 19.08
CA SER A 401 30.35 -13.84 19.03
C SER A 401 30.91 -13.19 20.30
N GLY A 402 32.17 -13.50 20.63
CA GLY A 402 32.83 -12.98 21.83
C GLY A 402 32.52 -13.77 23.11
N GLU A 403 32.65 -13.11 24.25
CA GLU A 403 32.43 -13.71 25.58
C GLU A 403 31.04 -13.36 26.11
N LEU A 404 30.34 -14.34 26.69
CA LEU A 404 29.07 -14.13 27.41
C LEU A 404 29.34 -13.67 28.85
N VAL A 405 28.63 -12.65 29.27
CA VAL A 405 28.64 -12.04 30.60
C VAL A 405 27.23 -12.05 31.16
N GLU A 406 27.01 -12.83 32.21
CA GLU A 406 25.75 -12.83 32.96
C GLU A 406 25.62 -11.51 33.74
N GLU A 407 24.53 -10.77 33.54
CA GLU A 407 24.28 -9.49 34.23
C GLU A 407 23.20 -9.61 35.29
N ASP A 408 22.01 -10.11 34.90
CA ASP A 408 20.89 -10.37 35.79
C ASP A 408 20.25 -11.71 35.42
N VAL A 409 20.94 -12.79 35.77
CA VAL A 409 20.49 -14.17 35.52
C VAL A 409 20.08 -14.79 36.86
N PRO A 410 18.77 -15.03 37.09
CA PRO A 410 18.31 -15.66 38.32
C PRO A 410 18.87 -17.07 38.50
N ASP A 411 19.08 -17.52 39.75
CA ASP A 411 19.62 -18.86 40.07
C ASP A 411 18.81 -20.04 39.47
N SER A 412 17.55 -19.81 39.10
CA SER A 412 16.69 -20.80 38.44
C SER A 412 16.97 -20.96 36.95
N ILE A 413 17.60 -19.97 36.32
CA ILE A 413 17.94 -19.96 34.91
C ILE A 413 19.29 -20.66 34.70
N GLN A 414 19.35 -21.48 33.65
CA GLN A 414 20.58 -22.12 33.19
C GLN A 414 20.89 -21.66 31.78
N ILE A 415 22.10 -21.15 31.57
CA ILE A 415 22.62 -20.77 30.26
C ILE A 415 23.70 -21.78 29.87
N GLU A 416 23.43 -22.59 28.85
CA GLU A 416 24.42 -23.49 28.26
C GLU A 416 25.06 -22.83 27.04
N VAL A 417 26.39 -22.81 26.96
CA VAL A 417 27.14 -22.22 25.85
C VAL A 417 27.90 -23.30 25.09
N SER A 418 27.72 -23.37 23.76
CA SER A 418 28.40 -24.31 22.88
C SER A 418 28.94 -23.67 21.60
N GLU A 419 29.96 -24.29 20.99
CA GLU A 419 30.38 -23.95 19.62
C GLU A 419 29.34 -24.44 18.61
N ARG A 420 29.07 -23.64 17.58
CA ARG A 420 28.02 -23.86 16.59
C ARG A 420 28.52 -24.54 15.31
#